data_AF-A0A6L9ZKS3-F1
#
_entry.id   AF-A0A6L9ZKS3-F1
#
_cell.length_a   1.000
_cell.length_b   1.000
_cell.length_c   1.000
_cell.angle_alpha   90.00
_cell.angle_beta   90.00
_cell.angle_gamma   90.00
#
_symmetry.space_group_name_H-M   'P 1'
#
loop_
_entity.id
_entity.type
_entity.pdbx_description
1 polymer ?
#
loop_
_entity_poly.entity_id
_entity_poly.type
_entity_poly.pdbx_seq_one_letter_code
_entity_poly.pdbx_strand_id
1 'polypeptide(L)'
;MNDSMNKFLLSMLLAIRELDTSLNAEEKNSLYIVAEQLSLRPTAWETDIQSNLMEIIYSNPPLNAVFQEIKSKLEKIDNIPKNLIPSQDELATVIPTKIEPLKRPIIKLNPSDLKSNEITNMSIQIISSPEPSKTAKKISKLEQLLNFIFPNRSENK
;
A
#
# COMPACT_ATOMS: atom_id res chain seq x y z
N MET A 1 8.92 -13.80 -6.34
CA MET A 1 7.97 -12.71 -6.07
C MET A 1 7.68 -12.04 -7.42
N ASN A 2 6.41 -11.79 -7.75
CA ASN A 2 6.02 -11.21 -9.04
C ASN A 2 6.32 -9.70 -9.03
N ASP A 3 7.28 -9.25 -9.85
CA ASP A 3 7.67 -7.83 -9.94
C ASP A 3 6.47 -6.92 -10.30
N SER A 4 5.55 -7.43 -11.11
CA SER A 4 4.30 -6.74 -11.49
C SER A 4 3.41 -6.47 -10.27
N MET A 5 3.19 -7.49 -9.43
CA MET A 5 2.41 -7.37 -8.19
C MET A 5 3.04 -6.36 -7.24
N ASN A 6 4.36 -6.41 -7.07
CA ASN A 6 5.08 -5.49 -6.19
C ASN A 6 4.95 -4.03 -6.64
N LYS A 7 5.15 -3.77 -7.94
CA LYS A 7 5.00 -2.43 -8.51
C LYS A 7 3.57 -1.93 -8.39
N PHE A 8 2.58 -2.80 -8.60
CA PHE A 8 1.17 -2.46 -8.42
C PHE A 8 0.87 -2.07 -6.97
N LEU A 9 1.24 -2.93 -6.03
CA LEU A 9 0.99 -2.72 -4.60
C LEU A 9 1.69 -1.46 -4.08
N LEU A 10 2.92 -1.20 -4.51
CA LEU A 10 3.61 0.05 -4.20
C LEU A 10 2.92 1.25 -4.81
N SER A 11 2.46 1.15 -6.07
CA SER A 11 1.71 2.24 -6.71
C SER A 11 0.45 2.58 -5.92
N MET A 12 -0.26 1.56 -5.42
CA MET A 12 -1.45 1.74 -4.58
C MET A 12 -1.11 2.42 -3.26
N LEU A 13 -0.06 1.97 -2.57
CA LEU A 13 0.35 2.56 -1.29
C LEU A 13 0.76 4.03 -1.41
N LEU A 14 1.54 4.35 -2.45
CA LEU A 14 1.95 5.70 -2.72
C LEU A 14 0.76 6.58 -3.14
N ALA A 15 -0.20 6.03 -3.90
CA ALA A 15 -1.41 6.76 -4.27
C ALA A 15 -2.30 7.05 -3.06
N ILE A 16 -2.50 6.07 -2.18
CA ILE A 16 -3.23 6.25 -0.90
C ILE A 16 -2.55 7.31 -0.02
N ARG A 17 -1.20 7.34 -0.01
CA ARG A 17 -0.41 8.36 0.71
C ARG A 17 -0.65 9.75 0.14
N GLU A 18 -0.61 9.90 -1.18
CA GLU A 18 -0.70 11.20 -1.87
C GLU A 18 -2.14 11.67 -2.08
N LEU A 19 -3.12 10.86 -1.69
CA LEU A 19 -4.51 11.25 -1.73
C LEU A 19 -4.75 12.43 -0.77
N ASP A 20 -5.16 13.55 -1.33
CA ASP A 20 -5.59 14.74 -0.57
C ASP A 20 -6.98 14.55 0.02
N THR A 21 -7.83 13.81 -0.68
CA THR A 21 -9.16 13.42 -0.20
C THR A 21 -9.06 12.22 0.73
N SER A 22 -9.90 12.19 1.78
CA SER A 22 -9.97 11.01 2.63
C SER A 22 -10.80 9.93 1.94
N LEU A 23 -10.34 8.68 2.00
CA LEU A 23 -11.15 7.53 1.61
C LEU A 23 -12.41 7.45 2.46
N ASN A 24 -13.54 7.17 1.83
CA ASN A 24 -14.82 7.01 2.49
C ASN A 24 -14.91 5.64 3.22
N ALA A 25 -16.00 5.41 3.96
CA ALA A 25 -16.15 4.22 4.78
C ALA A 25 -16.23 2.92 3.95
N GLU A 26 -16.87 2.97 2.78
CA GLU A 26 -17.01 1.84 1.86
C GLU A 26 -15.67 1.49 1.23
N GLU A 27 -14.94 2.48 0.70
CA GLU A 27 -13.59 2.29 0.14
C GLU A 27 -12.63 1.70 1.17
N LYS A 28 -12.64 2.24 2.40
CA LYS A 28 -11.86 1.68 3.51
C LYS A 28 -12.26 0.24 3.82
N ASN A 29 -13.52 -0.12 3.67
CA ASN A 29 -14.00 -1.48 3.90
C ASN A 29 -13.55 -2.44 2.80
N SER A 30 -13.67 -2.04 1.55
CA SER A 30 -13.20 -2.81 0.40
C SER A 30 -11.69 -3.06 0.47
N LEU A 31 -10.89 -2.03 0.84
CA LEU A 31 -9.45 -2.20 1.05
C LEU A 31 -9.12 -3.19 2.16
N TYR A 32 -9.89 -3.20 3.26
CA TYR A 32 -9.70 -4.16 4.33
C TYR A 32 -9.99 -5.60 3.86
N ILE A 33 -11.07 -5.82 3.11
CA ILE A 33 -11.42 -7.14 2.55
C ILE A 33 -10.32 -7.62 1.60
N VAL A 34 -9.82 -6.73 0.74
CA VAL A 34 -8.70 -7.04 -0.15
C VAL A 34 -7.44 -7.41 0.64
N ALA A 35 -7.12 -6.70 1.72
CA ALA A 35 -5.98 -7.04 2.57
C ALA A 35 -6.11 -8.43 3.19
N GLU A 36 -7.33 -8.80 3.61
CA GLU A 36 -7.62 -10.12 4.15
C GLU A 36 -7.42 -11.21 3.08
N GLN A 37 -7.95 -11.00 1.87
CA GLN A 37 -7.72 -11.90 0.73
C GLN A 37 -6.24 -12.04 0.40
N LEU A 38 -5.52 -10.91 0.37
CA LEU A 38 -4.08 -10.87 0.11
C LEU A 38 -3.27 -11.62 1.17
N SER A 39 -3.68 -11.55 2.44
CA SER A 39 -3.06 -12.30 3.53
C SER A 39 -3.36 -13.79 3.49
N LEU A 40 -4.57 -14.19 3.09
CA LEU A 40 -5.02 -15.59 3.13
C LEU A 40 -4.64 -16.36 1.86
N ARG A 41 -4.69 -15.71 0.70
CA ARG A 41 -4.53 -16.33 -0.62
C ARG A 41 -3.78 -15.40 -1.58
N PRO A 42 -2.50 -15.07 -1.32
CA PRO A 42 -1.72 -14.22 -2.22
C PRO A 42 -1.58 -14.80 -3.63
N THR A 43 -1.74 -16.12 -3.81
CA THR A 43 -1.75 -16.78 -5.11
C THR A 43 -2.97 -16.44 -5.98
N ALA A 44 -4.05 -15.89 -5.39
CA ALA A 44 -5.23 -15.40 -6.11
C ALA A 44 -5.04 -13.96 -6.66
N TRP A 45 -3.78 -13.49 -6.72
CA TRP A 45 -3.45 -12.14 -7.19
C TRP A 45 -4.05 -11.83 -8.57
N GLU A 46 -3.70 -12.67 -9.55
CA GLU A 46 -4.08 -12.48 -10.96
C GLU A 46 -5.57 -12.79 -11.23
N THR A 47 -6.20 -13.61 -10.38
CA THR A 47 -7.60 -14.05 -10.59
C THR A 47 -8.60 -13.07 -9.99
N ASP A 48 -8.34 -12.55 -8.79
CA ASP A 48 -9.36 -11.84 -8.00
C ASP A 48 -8.84 -10.57 -7.30
N ILE A 49 -7.64 -10.60 -6.74
CA ILE A 49 -7.20 -9.52 -5.83
C ILE A 49 -6.88 -8.26 -6.64
N GLN A 50 -6.19 -8.39 -7.78
CA GLN A 50 -5.83 -7.25 -8.61
C GLN A 50 -7.07 -6.55 -9.18
N SER A 51 -8.08 -7.31 -9.65
CA SER A 51 -9.32 -6.74 -10.17
C SER A 51 -10.11 -6.00 -9.09
N ASN A 52 -10.20 -6.55 -7.88
CA ASN A 52 -10.85 -5.88 -6.75
C ASN A 52 -10.16 -4.56 -6.38
N LEU A 53 -8.81 -4.52 -6.39
CA LEU A 53 -8.07 -3.27 -6.18
C LEU A 53 -8.35 -2.25 -7.29
N MET A 54 -8.37 -2.69 -8.54
CA MET A 54 -8.65 -1.83 -9.69
C MET A 54 -10.06 -1.23 -9.64
N GLU A 55 -11.06 -1.98 -9.16
CA GLU A 55 -12.42 -1.47 -8.99
C GLU A 55 -12.49 -0.34 -7.96
N ILE A 56 -11.79 -0.49 -6.82
CA ILE A 56 -11.68 0.57 -5.80
C ILE A 56 -11.01 1.81 -6.41
N ILE A 57 -9.93 1.62 -7.16
CA ILE A 57 -9.19 2.70 -7.80
C ILE A 57 -10.09 3.43 -8.82
N TYR A 58 -10.73 2.71 -9.73
CA TYR A 58 -11.56 3.29 -10.78
C TYR A 58 -12.81 4.01 -10.27
N SER A 59 -13.36 3.54 -9.14
CA SER A 59 -14.52 4.18 -8.50
C SER A 59 -14.16 5.49 -7.79
N ASN A 60 -12.87 5.79 -7.62
CA ASN A 60 -12.36 7.01 -7.00
C ASN A 60 -11.48 7.79 -7.99
N PRO A 61 -12.02 8.76 -8.74
CA PRO A 61 -11.27 9.46 -9.79
C PRO A 61 -9.97 10.14 -9.31
N PRO A 62 -9.93 10.83 -8.15
CA PRO A 62 -8.68 11.35 -7.60
C PRO A 62 -7.63 10.26 -7.33
N LEU A 63 -8.04 9.15 -6.70
CA LEU A 63 -7.15 8.02 -6.45
C LEU A 63 -6.64 7.41 -7.76
N ASN A 64 -7.52 7.22 -8.75
CA ASN A 64 -7.14 6.71 -10.06
C ASN A 64 -6.10 7.59 -10.74
N ALA A 65 -6.30 8.91 -10.76
CA ALA A 65 -5.36 9.83 -11.40
C ALA A 65 -3.95 9.70 -10.80
N VAL A 66 -3.86 9.75 -9.46
CA VAL A 66 -2.59 9.64 -8.73
C VAL A 66 -1.97 8.25 -8.92
N PHE A 67 -2.79 7.19 -8.86
CA PHE A 67 -2.34 5.82 -9.08
C PHE A 67 -1.72 5.60 -10.46
N GLN A 68 -2.39 6.06 -11.53
CA GLN A 68 -1.89 5.91 -12.90
C GLN A 68 -0.57 6.68 -13.10
N GLU A 69 -0.47 7.89 -12.54
CA GLU A 69 0.76 8.68 -12.60
C GLU A 69 1.93 7.92 -11.95
N ILE A 70 1.75 7.47 -10.71
CA ILE A 70 2.77 6.73 -9.96
C ILE A 70 3.12 5.42 -10.66
N LYS A 71 2.12 4.65 -11.09
CA LYS A 71 2.32 3.35 -11.78
C LYS A 71 3.16 3.53 -13.03
N SER A 72 2.86 4.53 -13.84
CA SER A 72 3.61 4.82 -15.07
C SER A 72 5.09 5.16 -14.83
N LYS A 73 5.43 5.69 -13.65
CA LYS A 73 6.81 5.98 -13.24
C LYS A 73 7.49 4.73 -12.69
N LEU A 74 6.81 3.98 -11.83
CA LEU A 74 7.34 2.73 -11.25
C LEU A 74 7.58 1.64 -12.30
N GLU A 75 6.76 1.57 -13.36
CA GLU A 75 6.96 0.64 -14.46
C GLU A 75 8.26 0.87 -15.23
N LYS A 76 8.78 2.09 -15.24
CA LYS A 76 10.05 2.46 -15.91
C LYS A 76 11.28 2.17 -15.06
N ILE A 77 11.09 1.75 -13.80
CA ILE A 77 12.17 1.44 -12.87
C ILE A 77 12.40 -0.06 -12.89
N ASP A 78 13.61 -0.47 -13.28
CA ASP A 78 13.97 -1.89 -13.35
C ASP A 78 13.93 -2.55 -11.98
N ASN A 79 14.58 -1.93 -10.99
CA ASN A 79 14.69 -2.47 -9.63
C ASN A 79 14.40 -1.39 -8.59
N ILE A 80 13.48 -1.68 -7.69
CA ILE A 80 13.16 -0.80 -6.56
C ILE A 80 14.22 -1.00 -5.48
N PRO A 81 14.93 0.06 -5.04
CA PRO A 81 15.97 -0.07 -4.03
C PRO A 81 15.41 -0.62 -2.72
N LYS A 82 15.98 -1.74 -2.23
CA LYS A 82 15.49 -2.42 -1.02
C LYS A 82 15.53 -1.54 0.24
N ASN A 83 16.49 -0.62 0.30
CA ASN A 83 16.60 0.35 1.41
C ASN A 83 15.42 1.34 1.46
N LEU A 84 14.64 1.47 0.39
CA LEU A 84 13.41 2.28 0.33
C LEU A 84 12.16 1.50 0.70
N ILE A 85 12.27 0.19 0.98
CA ILE A 85 11.18 -0.63 1.50
C ILE A 85 11.24 -0.64 3.03
N PRO A 86 10.15 -0.28 3.74
CA PRO A 86 10.07 -0.39 5.20
C PRO A 86 10.25 -1.82 5.69
N SER A 87 11.00 -1.98 6.78
CA SER A 87 11.06 -3.23 7.52
C SER A 87 9.81 -3.42 8.37
N GLN A 88 9.56 -4.65 8.82
CA GLN A 88 8.46 -4.94 9.75
C GLN A 88 8.61 -4.20 11.08
N ASP A 89 9.84 -4.02 11.57
CA ASP A 89 10.09 -3.28 12.80
C ASP A 89 9.74 -1.79 12.65
N GLU A 90 10.08 -1.19 11.50
CA GLU A 90 9.69 0.20 11.20
C GLU A 90 8.18 0.36 11.10
N LEU A 91 7.49 -0.59 10.44
CA LEU A 91 6.02 -0.57 10.34
C LEU A 91 5.34 -0.72 11.71
N ALA A 92 5.88 -1.57 12.59
CA ALA A 92 5.34 -1.78 13.94
C ALA A 92 5.39 -0.52 14.82
N THR A 93 6.28 0.44 14.52
CA THR A 93 6.33 1.74 15.24
C THR A 93 5.24 2.71 14.79
N VAL A 94 4.74 2.55 13.56
CA VAL A 94 3.81 3.50 12.92
C VAL A 94 2.37 2.98 12.94
N ILE A 95 2.21 1.68 12.80
CA ILE A 95 0.92 0.99 12.73
C ILE A 95 0.59 0.51 14.14
N PRO A 96 -0.47 1.05 14.78
CA PRO A 96 -0.80 0.69 16.15
C PRO A 96 -1.11 -0.81 16.24
N THR A 97 -0.34 -1.51 17.05
CA THR A 97 -0.54 -2.93 17.42
C THR A 97 -1.53 -3.09 18.58
N LYS A 98 -1.91 -1.99 19.23
CA LYS A 98 -2.84 -1.99 20.35
C LYS A 98 -4.27 -1.80 19.88
N ILE A 99 -5.12 -2.65 20.44
CA ILE A 99 -6.57 -2.63 20.35
C ILE A 99 -7.06 -1.33 20.99
N GLU A 100 -7.07 -0.22 20.23
CA GLU A 100 -8.23 0.66 20.33
C GLU A 100 -9.46 -0.18 19.98
N PRO A 101 -10.70 0.22 20.34
CA PRO A 101 -11.89 -0.44 19.82
C PRO A 101 -11.98 -0.20 18.29
N LEU A 102 -11.05 -0.78 17.54
CA LEU A 102 -11.13 -0.98 16.12
C LEU A 102 -12.40 -1.80 15.93
N LYS A 103 -13.30 -1.29 15.10
CA LYS A 103 -14.44 -2.08 14.60
C LYS A 103 -14.00 -3.29 13.76
N ARG A 104 -12.68 -3.48 13.53
CA ARG A 104 -12.11 -4.46 12.61
C ARG A 104 -11.03 -5.31 13.29
N PRO A 105 -10.98 -6.62 13.05
CA PRO A 105 -9.89 -7.48 13.48
C PRO A 105 -8.53 -7.02 12.92
N ILE A 106 -7.46 -7.27 13.66
CA ILE A 106 -6.09 -7.07 13.16
C ILE A 106 -5.72 -8.29 12.32
N ILE A 107 -5.31 -8.07 11.07
CA ILE A 107 -4.80 -9.13 10.19
C ILE A 107 -3.41 -9.54 10.69
N LYS A 108 -3.27 -10.80 11.12
CA LYS A 108 -2.00 -11.36 11.58
C LYS A 108 -1.27 -12.00 10.40
N LEU A 109 -0.11 -11.45 10.06
CA LEU A 109 0.76 -12.03 9.05
C LEU A 109 1.47 -13.29 9.58
N ASN A 110 1.75 -14.22 8.68
CA ASN A 110 2.52 -15.41 9.01
C ASN A 110 4.00 -15.04 9.24
N PRO A 111 4.62 -15.41 10.37
CA PRO A 111 6.02 -15.12 10.67
C PRO A 111 7.00 -15.54 9.57
N SER A 112 6.71 -16.64 8.88
CA SER A 112 7.55 -17.17 7.79
C SER A 112 7.56 -16.27 6.55
N ASP A 113 6.51 -15.47 6.34
CA ASP A 113 6.37 -14.60 5.19
C ASP A 113 6.96 -13.20 5.43
N LEU A 114 7.29 -12.86 6.67
CA LEU A 114 7.73 -11.52 7.08
C LEU A 114 9.01 -11.05 6.36
N LYS A 115 9.91 -11.97 5.99
CA LYS A 115 11.19 -11.67 5.35
C LYS A 115 11.22 -11.86 3.84
N SER A 116 10.29 -12.65 3.29
CA SER A 116 10.26 -13.00 1.86
C SER A 116 9.29 -12.13 1.06
N ASN A 117 8.31 -11.49 1.73
CA ASN A 117 7.23 -10.75 1.09
C ASN A 117 7.02 -9.34 1.67
N GLU A 118 8.11 -8.59 1.90
CA GLU A 118 8.10 -7.29 2.58
C GLU A 118 7.08 -6.30 2.00
N ILE A 119 7.00 -6.17 0.67
CA ILE A 119 6.04 -5.28 -0.01
C ILE A 119 4.61 -5.73 0.25
N THR A 120 4.30 -7.01 0.03
CA THR A 120 2.96 -7.56 0.27
C THR A 120 2.52 -7.37 1.72
N ASN A 121 3.40 -7.68 2.66
CA ASN A 121 3.16 -7.56 4.10
C ASN A 121 2.89 -6.11 4.51
N MET A 122 3.73 -5.18 4.01
CA MET A 122 3.51 -3.75 4.19
C MET A 122 2.15 -3.33 3.63
N SER A 123 1.82 -3.78 2.41
CA SER A 123 0.55 -3.44 1.77
C SER A 123 -0.63 -3.90 2.60
N ILE A 124 -0.62 -5.15 3.07
CA ILE A 124 -1.67 -5.69 3.95
C ILE A 124 -1.85 -4.79 5.18
N GLN A 125 -0.77 -4.44 5.88
CA GLN A 125 -0.86 -3.67 7.12
C GLN A 125 -1.35 -2.22 6.90
N ILE A 126 -0.90 -1.55 5.84
CA ILE A 126 -1.28 -0.16 5.59
C ILE A 126 -2.74 -0.08 5.11
N ILE A 127 -3.13 -0.88 4.11
CA ILE A 127 -4.46 -0.76 3.51
C ILE A 127 -5.57 -1.31 4.42
N SER A 128 -5.24 -2.23 5.34
CA SER A 128 -6.18 -2.70 6.38
C SER A 128 -6.30 -1.77 7.59
N SER A 129 -5.43 -0.77 7.71
CA SER A 129 -5.48 0.17 8.83
C SER A 129 -6.77 1.02 8.80
N PRO A 130 -7.27 1.52 9.95
CA PRO A 130 -8.48 2.33 10.00
C PRO A 130 -8.43 3.59 9.13
N GLU A 131 -7.24 4.19 9.01
CA GLU A 131 -6.98 5.40 8.23
C GLU A 131 -5.78 5.18 7.30
N PRO A 132 -5.95 4.44 6.17
CA PRO A 132 -4.85 4.03 5.29
C PRO A 132 -3.97 5.19 4.83
N SER A 133 -4.58 6.31 4.42
CA SER A 133 -3.85 7.51 3.99
C SER A 133 -3.00 8.12 5.11
N LYS A 134 -3.53 8.19 6.34
CA LYS A 134 -2.77 8.72 7.48
C LYS A 134 -1.64 7.78 7.88
N THR A 135 -1.89 6.47 7.85
CA THR A 135 -0.87 5.45 8.12
C THR A 135 0.26 5.54 7.10
N ALA A 136 -0.05 5.58 5.81
CA ALA A 136 0.94 5.71 4.74
C ALA A 136 1.74 7.02 4.83
N LYS A 137 1.10 8.13 5.26
CA LYS A 137 1.76 9.43 5.47
C LYS A 137 2.83 9.41 6.58
N LYS A 138 2.68 8.55 7.59
CA LYS A 138 3.64 8.44 8.70
C LYS A 138 4.91 7.63 8.36
N ILE A 139 4.92 6.90 7.24
CA ILE A 139 6.04 6.05 6.84
C ILE A 139 7.00 6.85 5.97
N SER A 140 8.14 7.27 6.54
CA SER A 140 9.14 8.11 5.86
C SER A 140 9.72 7.49 4.60
N LYS A 141 9.90 6.16 4.59
CA LYS A 141 10.40 5.43 3.41
C LYS A 141 9.48 5.50 2.20
N LEU A 142 8.15 5.61 2.38
CA LEU A 142 7.22 5.85 1.26
C LEU A 142 7.41 7.25 0.67
N GLU A 143 7.76 8.25 1.48
CA GLU A 143 8.15 9.58 0.99
C GLU A 143 9.47 9.54 0.22
N GLN A 144 10.46 8.82 0.74
CA GLN A 144 11.74 8.65 0.06
C GLN A 144 11.56 7.91 -1.28
N LEU A 145 10.69 6.90 -1.33
CA LEU A 145 10.34 6.21 -2.57
C LEU A 145 9.63 7.15 -3.55
N LEU A 146 8.70 8.01 -3.08
CA LEU A 146 8.07 9.03 -3.92
C LEU A 146 9.09 10.01 -4.50
N ASN A 147 10.03 10.50 -3.69
CA ASN A 147 11.08 11.41 -4.17
C ASN A 147 12.03 10.72 -5.14
N PHE A 148 12.28 9.42 -4.95
CA PHE A 148 13.07 8.61 -5.89
C PHE A 148 12.37 8.48 -7.27
N ILE A 149 11.06 8.27 -7.30
CA ILE A 149 10.31 8.13 -8.57
C ILE A 149 9.91 9.49 -9.19
N PHE A 150 9.86 10.56 -8.39
CA PHE A 150 9.63 11.95 -8.80
C PHE A 150 10.76 12.87 -8.29
N PRO A 151 11.96 12.82 -8.90
CA PRO A 151 13.10 13.62 -8.46
C PRO A 151 12.81 15.14 -8.39
N ASN A 152 11.95 15.63 -9.29
CA ASN A 152 11.64 17.06 -9.43
C ASN A 152 10.52 17.56 -8.50
N ARG A 153 10.00 16.73 -7.57
CA ARG A 153 8.99 17.17 -6.59
C ARG A 153 9.56 18.08 -5.50
N SER A 154 10.87 17.98 -5.26
CA SER A 154 11.56 18.67 -4.16
C SER A 154 11.77 20.17 -4.40
N GLU A 155 11.51 20.67 -5.60
CA GLU A 155 11.75 22.09 -5.96
C GLU A 155 10.56 23.02 -5.65
N ASN A 156 9.41 22.50 -5.23
CA ASN A 156 8.18 23.28 -5.02
C ASN A 156 7.55 23.10 -3.62
N LYS A 157 8.35 23.17 -2.55
CA LYS A 157 7.85 23.30 -1.18
C LYS A 157 8.38 24.55 -0.51
#